data_AF-A0A6P2VFE2-F1
#
_entry.id   AF-A0A6P2VFE2-F1
#
_cell.length_a   1.000
_cell.length_b   1.000
_cell.length_c   1.000
_cell.angle_alpha   90.00
_cell.angle_beta   90.00
_cell.angle_gamma   90.00
#
_symmetry.space_group_name_H-M   'P 1'
#
loop_
_entity.id
_entity.type
_entity.pdbx_description
1 polymer ?
#
loop_
_entity_poly.entity_id
_entity_poly.type
_entity_poly.pdbx_seq_one_letter_code
_entity_poly.pdbx_strand_id
1 'polypeptide(L)'
;MGETEQFFPLYQARFRSHLYGPASRALAREIALRSTLPRKENGSFDWSRLPPAAASGEAFSAQSRRGAVAVLQGCDTGLWLMRRDSIDQKVANRVWRTEVFVSDDGESDVIGVRASVALGRNMVAAVGRSPLVAALVKNCAFIDSKTRVQSRSRNVTANDVTPVLDLLVAPTRTLPVLLLSPAVGGRGQADAQTIADKLAGFAHVLVVMPDARAAVMQFLIKELGARLDAMTLCWPHASTVRGASDMSWDIATVKGAGFTDFLESALIRSTVGTQDAWLGPLGDRLLR
;
A
#
# COMPACT_ATOMS: atom_id res chain seq x y z
N MET A 1 -31.48 5.19 18.02
CA MET A 1 -31.12 3.77 17.78
C MET A 1 -30.36 3.75 16.48
N GLY A 2 -29.02 3.69 16.59
CA GLY A 2 -28.11 4.05 15.50
C GLY A 2 -28.03 2.96 14.45
N GLU A 3 -28.20 3.33 13.18
CA GLU A 3 -27.62 2.57 12.08
C GLU A 3 -26.16 2.35 12.44
N THR A 4 -25.74 1.09 12.56
CA THR A 4 -24.33 0.73 12.65
C THR A 4 -23.67 1.34 11.41
N GLU A 5 -22.84 2.37 11.61
CA GLU A 5 -22.14 3.02 10.51
C GLU A 5 -21.34 1.94 9.75
N GLN A 6 -21.85 1.56 8.58
CA GLN A 6 -21.22 0.53 7.77
C GLN A 6 -20.03 1.17 7.06
N PHE A 7 -18.82 0.77 7.47
CA PHE A 7 -17.59 1.18 6.82
C PHE A 7 -17.28 0.28 5.63
N PHE A 8 -17.17 0.88 4.45
CA PHE A 8 -16.77 0.20 3.22
C PHE A 8 -15.26 0.27 3.06
N PRO A 9 -14.54 -0.86 2.99
CA PRO A 9 -13.10 -0.85 2.77
C PRO A 9 -12.77 -0.30 1.38
N LEU A 10 -11.77 0.57 1.34
CA LEU A 10 -11.29 1.22 0.11
C LEU A 10 -9.97 0.63 -0.36
N TYR A 11 -9.08 0.33 0.60
CA TYR A 11 -7.84 -0.37 0.37
C TYR A 11 -7.30 -0.95 1.66
N GLN A 12 -6.39 -1.90 1.52
CA GLN A 12 -5.54 -2.36 2.60
C GLN A 12 -4.15 -2.70 2.08
N ALA A 13 -3.14 -2.48 2.90
CA ALA A 13 -1.78 -2.89 2.63
C ALA A 13 -1.26 -3.62 3.86
N ARG A 14 -0.44 -4.64 3.62
CA ARG A 14 0.28 -5.36 4.65
C ARG A 14 1.71 -5.54 4.14
N PHE A 15 2.66 -5.04 4.90
CA PHE A 15 4.07 -5.08 4.55
C PHE A 15 4.85 -5.82 5.64
N ARG A 16 5.89 -6.54 5.20
CA ARG A 16 6.93 -7.05 6.10
C ARG A 16 8.14 -6.13 6.01
N SER A 17 8.67 -5.69 7.15
CA SER A 17 9.92 -4.93 7.21
C SER A 17 11.12 -5.87 7.18
N HIS A 18 12.16 -5.50 6.43
CA HIS A 18 13.47 -6.16 6.53
C HIS A 18 14.22 -5.78 7.81
N LEU A 19 13.98 -4.57 8.31
CA LEU A 19 14.53 -4.12 9.58
C LEU A 19 13.63 -4.69 10.66
N TYR A 20 14.09 -5.76 11.30
CA TYR A 20 13.41 -6.42 12.40
C TYR A 20 13.86 -5.85 13.74
N GLY A 21 12.91 -5.37 14.54
CA GLY A 21 13.12 -5.09 15.95
C GLY A 21 12.41 -3.85 16.49
N PRO A 22 12.61 -3.54 17.78
CA PRO A 22 11.86 -2.51 18.49
C PRO A 22 11.95 -1.12 17.86
N ALA A 23 13.12 -0.75 17.30
CA ALA A 23 13.32 0.55 16.65
C ALA A 23 12.51 0.70 15.35
N SER A 24 12.43 -0.36 14.55
CA SER A 24 11.62 -0.38 13.32
C SER A 24 10.13 -0.25 13.65
N ARG A 25 9.65 -1.02 14.63
CA ARG A 25 8.27 -0.90 15.12
C ARG A 25 7.97 0.48 15.70
N ALA A 26 8.88 1.05 16.48
CA ALA A 26 8.72 2.41 17.02
C ALA A 26 8.61 3.46 15.90
N LEU A 27 9.45 3.38 14.88
CA LEU A 27 9.39 4.27 13.72
C LEU A 27 8.05 4.15 12.96
N ALA A 28 7.56 2.93 12.73
CA ALA A 28 6.28 2.71 12.08
C ALA A 28 5.11 3.32 12.87
N ARG A 29 5.09 3.13 14.20
CA ARG A 29 4.09 3.75 15.09
C ARG A 29 4.17 5.28 15.05
N GLU A 30 5.38 5.81 15.08
CA GLU A 30 5.59 7.26 15.00
C GLU A 30 5.06 7.84 13.69
N ILE A 31 5.34 7.19 12.55
CA ILE A 31 4.81 7.60 11.24
C ILE A 31 3.27 7.55 11.22
N ALA A 32 2.67 6.50 11.79
CA ALA A 32 1.22 6.38 11.92
C ALA A 32 0.64 7.52 12.75
N LEU A 33 1.21 7.81 13.93
CA LEU A 33 0.76 8.91 14.79
C LEU A 33 0.94 10.29 14.14
N ARG A 34 2.08 10.54 13.48
CA ARG A 34 2.32 11.77 12.70
C ARG A 34 1.24 12.03 11.65
N SER A 35 0.69 10.98 11.05
CA SER A 35 -0.40 11.13 10.08
C SER A 35 -1.67 11.71 10.69
N THR A 36 -1.85 11.58 12.02
CA THR A 36 -3.01 12.09 12.77
C THR A 36 -2.86 13.55 13.19
N LEU A 37 -1.63 14.05 13.22
CA LEU A 37 -1.27 15.34 13.78
C LEU A 37 -1.34 16.48 12.76
N PRO A 38 -1.76 17.70 13.17
CA PRO A 38 -1.55 18.88 12.35
C PRO A 38 -0.06 19.25 12.32
N ARG A 39 0.35 19.93 11.24
CA ARG A 39 1.66 20.58 11.17
C ARG A 39 1.60 21.97 11.78
N LYS A 40 2.67 22.36 12.46
CA LYS A 40 2.95 23.74 12.91
C LYS A 40 3.50 24.57 11.75
N GLU A 41 3.59 25.88 11.93
CA GLU A 41 4.14 26.82 10.92
C GLU A 41 5.58 26.48 10.51
N ASN A 42 6.39 25.99 11.45
CA ASN A 42 7.76 25.53 11.21
C ASN A 42 7.85 24.13 10.54
N GLY A 43 6.73 23.53 10.16
CA GLY A 43 6.66 22.22 9.52
C GLY A 43 6.72 21.02 10.46
N SER A 44 6.98 21.21 11.76
CA SER A 44 6.97 20.14 12.77
C SER A 44 5.55 19.67 13.11
N PHE A 45 5.42 18.49 13.71
CA PHE A 45 4.12 17.96 14.15
C PHE A 45 3.79 18.43 15.57
N ASP A 46 2.51 18.73 15.81
CA ASP A 46 2.03 19.15 17.13
C ASP A 46 1.67 17.96 18.03
N TRP A 47 2.69 17.33 18.62
CA TRP A 47 2.56 16.19 19.52
C TRP A 47 1.80 16.48 20.81
N SER A 48 1.65 17.75 21.19
CA SER A 48 0.96 18.16 22.42
C SER A 48 -0.52 17.78 22.46
N ARG A 49 -1.09 17.42 21.30
CA ARG A 49 -2.48 16.97 21.15
C ARG A 49 -2.70 15.49 21.44
N LEU A 50 -1.63 14.72 21.64
CA LEU A 50 -1.71 13.32 22.01
C LEU A 50 -1.46 13.18 23.52
N PRO A 51 -2.14 12.22 24.18
CA PRO A 51 -1.89 11.95 25.58
C PRO A 51 -0.47 11.38 25.78
N PRO A 52 0.11 11.47 26.99
CA PRO A 52 1.42 10.90 27.28
C PRO A 52 1.57 9.41 26.90
N ALA A 53 0.49 8.63 27.05
CA ALA A 53 0.40 7.21 26.63
C ALA A 53 0.77 6.98 25.15
N ALA A 54 0.62 7.98 24.28
CA ALA A 54 1.02 7.86 22.88
C ALA A 54 2.53 7.72 22.71
N ALA A 55 3.33 8.33 23.59
CA ALA A 55 4.80 8.25 23.54
C ALA A 55 5.32 6.88 23.97
N SER A 56 4.64 6.21 24.91
CA SER A 56 4.97 4.84 25.35
C SER A 56 4.39 3.77 24.42
N GLY A 57 3.47 4.13 23.51
CA GLY A 57 2.80 3.17 22.64
C GLY A 57 1.70 2.38 23.35
N GLU A 58 1.22 2.89 24.48
CA GLU A 58 0.09 2.34 25.23
C GLU A 58 -1.25 2.66 24.55
N ALA A 59 -2.30 1.95 24.97
CA ALA A 59 -3.66 2.24 24.54
C ALA A 59 -4.11 3.62 25.01
N PHE A 60 -4.79 4.36 24.13
CA PHE A 60 -5.34 5.67 24.46
C PHE A 60 -6.47 6.06 23.51
N SER A 61 -7.21 7.11 23.86
CA SER A 61 -8.15 7.77 22.95
C SER A 61 -8.00 9.29 23.06
N ALA A 62 -8.09 9.99 21.93
CA ALA A 62 -8.05 11.43 21.85
C ALA A 62 -9.03 11.94 20.78
N GLN A 63 -9.79 12.98 21.12
CA GLN A 63 -10.74 13.62 20.23
C GLN A 63 -10.19 14.95 19.72
N SER A 64 -10.48 15.28 18.46
CA SER A 64 -10.18 16.58 17.86
C SER A 64 -11.34 17.07 17.02
N ARG A 65 -11.29 18.35 16.60
CA ARG A 65 -12.23 18.90 15.61
C ARG A 65 -12.22 18.19 14.26
N ARG A 66 -11.15 17.44 13.95
CA ARG A 66 -11.00 16.69 12.69
C ARG A 66 -11.42 15.23 12.81
N GLY A 67 -11.89 14.81 13.99
CA GLY A 67 -12.28 13.44 14.30
C GLY A 67 -11.51 12.85 15.48
N ALA A 68 -11.54 11.52 15.60
CA ALA A 68 -11.02 10.77 16.73
C ALA A 68 -9.76 9.99 16.34
N VAL A 69 -8.86 9.79 17.30
CA VAL A 69 -7.76 8.81 17.21
C VAL A 69 -7.77 7.96 18.47
N ALA A 70 -7.63 6.66 18.31
CA ALA A 70 -7.48 5.72 19.41
C ALA A 70 -6.41 4.68 19.09
N VAL A 71 -5.58 4.37 20.06
CA VAL A 71 -4.79 3.13 20.07
C VAL A 71 -5.61 2.12 20.87
N LEU A 72 -6.16 1.14 20.17
CA LEU A 72 -7.05 0.12 20.70
C LEU A 72 -6.29 -1.00 21.41
N GLN A 73 -5.05 -1.25 20.99
CA GLN A 73 -4.16 -2.27 21.54
C GLN A 73 -2.76 -1.66 21.67
N GLY A 74 -2.18 -1.77 22.87
CA GLY A 74 -0.85 -1.25 23.20
C GLY A 74 0.28 -2.17 22.74
N CYS A 75 1.53 -1.72 22.84
CA CYS A 75 2.67 -2.55 22.46
C CYS A 75 2.90 -3.77 23.38
N ASP A 76 2.36 -3.75 24.58
CA ASP A 76 2.39 -4.81 25.60
C ASP A 76 1.64 -6.07 25.17
N THR A 77 0.65 -5.95 24.27
CA THR A 77 -0.13 -7.09 23.77
C THR A 77 0.55 -7.79 22.57
N GLY A 78 1.73 -7.32 22.17
CA GLY A 78 2.43 -7.78 20.96
C GLY A 78 1.76 -7.29 19.66
N LEU A 79 0.71 -6.47 19.76
CA LEU A 79 0.00 -5.88 18.63
C LEU A 79 -0.33 -4.42 18.95
N TRP A 80 0.31 -3.48 18.28
CA TRP A 80 -0.10 -2.09 18.36
C TRP A 80 -1.14 -1.80 17.28
N LEU A 81 -2.37 -1.45 17.64
CA LEU A 81 -3.45 -1.13 16.68
C LEU A 81 -3.98 0.28 16.93
N MET A 82 -3.81 1.15 15.94
CA MET A 82 -4.37 2.49 15.91
C MET A 82 -5.56 2.56 14.96
N ARG A 83 -6.62 3.23 15.39
CA ARG A 83 -7.75 3.65 14.57
C ARG A 83 -7.86 5.17 14.58
N ARG A 84 -8.06 5.75 13.41
CA ARG A 84 -8.37 7.17 13.25
C ARG A 84 -9.62 7.32 12.41
N ASP A 85 -10.62 7.99 12.98
CA ASP A 85 -11.82 8.38 12.27
C ASP A 85 -11.74 9.88 12.00
N SER A 86 -11.97 10.30 10.75
CA SER A 86 -11.90 11.69 10.34
C SER A 86 -13.11 12.11 9.52
N ILE A 87 -13.66 13.27 9.85
CA ILE A 87 -14.84 13.81 9.19
C ILE A 87 -14.40 14.47 7.88
N ASP A 88 -15.04 14.11 6.77
CA ASP A 88 -14.82 14.78 5.49
C ASP A 88 -15.39 16.20 5.55
N GLN A 89 -14.53 17.20 5.46
CA GLN A 89 -14.95 18.60 5.51
C GLN A 89 -15.69 19.05 4.24
N LYS A 90 -15.54 18.31 3.13
CA LYS A 90 -16.15 18.64 1.84
C LYS A 90 -17.46 17.90 1.62
N VAL A 91 -17.70 16.81 2.32
CA VAL A 91 -18.90 15.99 2.11
C VAL A 91 -19.54 15.61 3.44
N ALA A 92 -20.71 16.19 3.70
CA ALA A 92 -21.45 15.97 4.93
C ALA A 92 -21.69 14.47 5.19
N ASN A 93 -21.60 14.07 6.45
CA ASN A 93 -21.83 12.70 6.93
C ASN A 93 -20.89 11.63 6.37
N ARG A 94 -19.79 12.02 5.68
CA ARG A 94 -18.74 11.05 5.32
C ARG A 94 -17.68 11.00 6.40
N VAL A 95 -17.44 9.79 6.89
CA VAL A 95 -16.38 9.51 7.87
C VAL A 95 -15.36 8.58 7.26
N TRP A 96 -14.10 9.02 7.24
CA TRP A 96 -12.96 8.23 6.81
C TRP A 96 -12.33 7.54 8.00
N ARG A 97 -12.21 6.21 7.95
CA ARG A 97 -11.49 5.41 8.93
C ARG A 97 -10.17 4.96 8.37
N THR A 98 -9.09 5.25 9.07
CA THR A 98 -7.76 4.70 8.82
C THR A 98 -7.35 3.85 10.01
N GLU A 99 -7.04 2.59 9.76
CA GLU A 99 -6.54 1.66 10.76
C GLU A 99 -5.10 1.29 10.41
N VAL A 100 -4.24 1.25 11.43
CA VAL A 100 -2.83 0.89 11.28
C VAL A 100 -2.48 -0.09 12.37
N PHE A 101 -1.92 -1.23 12.00
CA PHE A 101 -1.30 -2.11 12.98
C PHE A 101 0.20 -2.22 12.78
N VAL A 102 0.91 -2.41 13.89
CA VAL A 102 2.34 -2.74 13.93
C VAL A 102 2.49 -3.91 14.89
N SER A 103 3.08 -5.00 14.41
CA SER A 103 3.25 -6.21 15.21
C SER A 103 4.53 -6.94 14.84
N ASP A 104 4.93 -7.82 15.74
CA ASP A 104 5.95 -8.83 15.53
C ASP A 104 5.24 -10.16 15.23
N ASP A 105 5.44 -10.71 14.02
CA ASP A 105 4.90 -12.02 13.63
C ASP A 105 5.87 -13.18 13.92
N GLY A 106 6.99 -12.91 14.59
CA GLY A 106 8.03 -13.87 14.96
C GLY A 106 9.14 -13.99 13.93
N GLU A 107 8.85 -13.75 12.65
CA GLU A 107 9.83 -13.73 11.57
C GLU A 107 10.23 -12.30 11.17
N SER A 108 9.28 -11.37 11.29
CA SER A 108 9.43 -10.01 10.79
C SER A 108 8.53 -9.03 11.52
N ASP A 109 8.85 -7.74 11.40
CA ASP A 109 7.90 -6.70 11.77
C ASP A 109 6.87 -6.56 10.65
N VAL A 110 5.59 -6.69 11.01
CA VAL A 110 4.47 -6.55 10.08
C VAL A 110 3.77 -5.22 10.35
N ILE A 111 3.60 -4.45 9.29
CA ILE A 111 2.87 -3.19 9.30
C ILE A 111 1.68 -3.29 8.35
N GLY A 112 0.48 -3.13 8.89
CA GLY A 112 -0.74 -3.08 8.11
C GLY A 112 -1.34 -1.68 8.10
N VAL A 113 -1.87 -1.26 6.96
CA VAL A 113 -2.71 -0.06 6.84
C VAL A 113 -4.00 -0.44 6.16
N ARG A 114 -5.13 0.00 6.68
CA ARG A 114 -6.44 -0.16 6.05
C ARG A 114 -7.17 1.17 6.05
N ALA A 115 -7.78 1.51 4.92
CA ALA A 115 -8.69 2.65 4.85
C ALA A 115 -10.08 2.20 4.48
N SER A 116 -11.06 2.73 5.19
CA SER A 116 -12.47 2.48 4.96
C SER A 116 -13.24 3.78 5.06
N VAL A 117 -14.46 3.81 4.53
CA VAL A 117 -15.30 5.01 4.55
C VAL A 117 -16.73 4.64 4.91
N ALA A 118 -17.33 5.37 5.83
CA ALA A 118 -18.77 5.37 6.02
C ALA A 118 -19.38 6.38 5.04
N LEU A 119 -20.26 5.90 4.16
CA LEU A 119 -20.86 6.67 3.09
C LEU A 119 -22.33 6.94 3.41
N GLY A 120 -22.78 8.18 3.17
CA GLY A 120 -24.21 8.47 3.04
C GLY A 120 -24.79 7.85 1.76
N ARG A 121 -26.12 7.90 1.61
CA ARG A 121 -26.82 7.38 0.43
C ARG A 121 -26.27 7.98 -0.86
N ASN A 122 -26.07 7.14 -1.88
CA ASN A 122 -25.63 7.52 -3.24
C ASN A 122 -24.24 8.18 -3.33
N MET A 123 -23.35 7.92 -2.37
CA MET A 123 -22.00 8.49 -2.39
C MET A 123 -20.96 7.52 -2.95
N VAL A 124 -20.04 8.04 -3.75
CA VAL A 124 -18.85 7.31 -4.21
C VAL A 124 -17.61 7.92 -3.55
N ALA A 125 -16.72 7.07 -3.05
CA ALA A 125 -15.39 7.47 -2.62
C ALA A 125 -14.37 7.10 -3.69
N ALA A 126 -13.67 8.12 -4.18
CA ALA A 126 -12.48 7.91 -4.98
C ALA A 126 -11.40 7.25 -4.12
N VAL A 127 -10.64 6.35 -4.74
CA VAL A 127 -9.49 5.69 -4.12
C VAL A 127 -8.26 6.18 -4.85
N GLY A 128 -7.23 6.55 -4.11
CA GLY A 128 -5.99 7.04 -4.67
C GLY A 128 -4.86 6.93 -3.65
N ARG A 129 -3.71 7.49 -4.01
CA ARG A 129 -2.49 7.50 -3.21
C ARG A 129 -2.75 7.80 -1.73
N SER A 130 -2.29 6.91 -0.87
CA SER A 130 -2.25 7.13 0.58
C SER A 130 -0.93 7.78 1.00
N PRO A 131 -0.93 9.01 1.54
CA PRO A 131 0.30 9.65 2.05
C PRO A 131 0.94 8.85 3.20
N LEU A 132 0.12 8.15 3.99
CA LEU A 132 0.60 7.30 5.07
C LEU A 132 1.34 6.07 4.52
N VAL A 133 0.76 5.36 3.56
CA VAL A 133 1.45 4.21 2.91
C VAL A 133 2.74 4.68 2.24
N ALA A 134 2.70 5.81 1.53
CA ALA A 134 3.90 6.40 0.92
C ALA A 134 4.99 6.72 1.95
N ALA A 135 4.62 7.27 3.11
CA ALA A 135 5.55 7.56 4.19
C ALA A 135 6.12 6.29 4.81
N LEU A 136 5.30 5.26 5.03
CA LEU A 136 5.76 3.98 5.56
C LEU A 136 6.73 3.30 4.59
N VAL A 137 6.38 3.17 3.31
CA VAL A 137 7.23 2.58 2.28
C VAL A 137 8.59 3.30 2.17
N LYS A 138 8.58 4.63 2.30
CA LYS A 138 9.81 5.43 2.26
C LYS A 138 10.74 5.16 3.46
N ASN A 139 10.21 4.86 4.63
CA ASN A 139 10.97 4.89 5.88
C ASN A 139 11.17 3.51 6.54
N CYS A 140 10.30 2.52 6.28
CA CYS A 140 10.25 1.25 7.02
C CYS A 140 10.85 0.05 6.27
N ALA A 141 11.70 0.28 5.26
CA ALA A 141 12.47 -0.77 4.56
C ALA A 141 11.68 -2.07 4.25
N PHE A 142 10.49 -1.92 3.66
CA PHE A 142 9.61 -3.06 3.39
C PHE A 142 10.14 -3.97 2.29
N ILE A 143 9.83 -5.25 2.42
CA ILE A 143 10.12 -6.30 1.45
C ILE A 143 8.82 -7.01 1.06
N ASP A 144 8.77 -7.37 -0.22
CA ASP A 144 7.81 -8.28 -0.80
C ASP A 144 8.57 -9.46 -1.41
N SER A 145 8.38 -10.64 -0.83
CA SER A 145 9.25 -11.81 -1.03
C SER A 145 10.73 -11.53 -0.71
N LYS A 146 11.56 -11.23 -1.72
CA LYS A 146 12.97 -10.84 -1.60
C LYS A 146 13.27 -9.46 -2.20
N THR A 147 12.24 -8.77 -2.67
CA THR A 147 12.38 -7.47 -3.35
C THR A 147 11.93 -6.35 -2.45
N ARG A 148 12.75 -5.31 -2.35
CA ARG A 148 12.39 -4.10 -1.60
C ARG A 148 11.21 -3.38 -2.26
N VAL A 149 10.19 -3.06 -1.47
CA VAL A 149 9.06 -2.23 -1.91
C VAL A 149 9.52 -0.78 -2.00
N GLN A 150 9.21 -0.10 -3.10
CA GLN A 150 9.62 1.27 -3.35
C GLN A 150 8.45 2.10 -3.92
N SER A 151 8.49 3.42 -3.69
CA SER A 151 7.60 4.40 -4.33
C SER A 151 8.21 4.99 -5.62
N ARG A 152 9.25 4.37 -6.16
CA ARG A 152 9.95 4.81 -7.36
C ARG A 152 9.92 3.71 -8.40
N SER A 153 9.93 4.12 -9.67
CA SER A 153 10.16 3.17 -10.74
C SER A 153 11.62 2.71 -10.73
N ARG A 154 11.84 1.46 -11.13
CA ARG A 154 13.19 0.87 -11.24
C ARG A 154 13.44 0.45 -12.68
N ASN A 155 14.59 0.84 -13.23
CA ASN A 155 15.04 0.30 -14.51
C ASN A 155 15.54 -1.13 -14.33
N VAL A 156 15.16 -2.00 -15.25
CA VAL A 156 15.57 -3.41 -15.31
C VAL A 156 16.48 -3.57 -16.51
N THR A 157 17.77 -3.78 -16.25
CA THR A 157 18.81 -4.03 -17.25
C THR A 157 19.09 -5.54 -17.37
N ALA A 158 20.00 -5.93 -18.25
CA ALA A 158 20.39 -7.35 -18.40
C ALA A 158 20.85 -7.99 -17.07
N ASN A 159 21.48 -7.21 -16.18
CA ASN A 159 21.94 -7.67 -14.86
C ASN A 159 20.79 -7.90 -13.87
N ASP A 160 19.63 -7.31 -14.13
CA ASP A 160 18.46 -7.37 -13.26
C ASP A 160 17.47 -8.48 -13.66
N VAL A 161 17.70 -9.16 -14.79
CA VAL A 161 16.76 -10.14 -15.34
C VAL A 161 16.46 -11.23 -14.31
N THR A 162 17.46 -11.95 -13.81
CA THR A 162 17.25 -13.05 -12.85
C THR A 162 16.48 -12.60 -11.61
N PRO A 163 16.86 -11.51 -10.90
CA PRO A 163 16.05 -10.98 -9.79
C PRO A 163 14.59 -10.66 -10.13
N VAL A 164 14.32 -10.16 -11.36
CA VAL A 164 12.95 -9.85 -11.79
C VAL A 164 12.16 -11.13 -12.06
N LEU A 165 12.76 -12.13 -12.70
CA LEU A 165 12.09 -13.42 -12.93
C LEU A 165 11.76 -14.11 -11.60
N ASP A 166 12.72 -14.11 -10.66
CA ASP A 166 12.53 -14.63 -9.31
C ASP A 166 11.36 -13.94 -8.60
N LEU A 167 11.24 -12.61 -8.73
CA LEU A 167 10.11 -11.86 -8.18
C LEU A 167 8.78 -12.27 -8.82
N LEU A 168 8.74 -12.43 -10.15
CA LEU A 168 7.50 -12.77 -10.87
C LEU A 168 6.94 -14.14 -10.46
N VAL A 169 7.80 -15.13 -10.21
CA VAL A 169 7.38 -16.49 -9.81
C VAL A 169 7.26 -16.68 -8.30
N ALA A 170 7.73 -15.73 -7.50
CA ALA A 170 7.75 -15.89 -6.05
C ALA A 170 6.32 -16.16 -5.51
N PRO A 171 6.06 -17.34 -4.91
CA PRO A 171 4.73 -17.65 -4.39
C PRO A 171 4.38 -16.81 -3.16
N THR A 172 5.39 -16.26 -2.49
CA THR A 172 5.27 -15.34 -1.35
C THR A 172 5.09 -13.88 -1.76
N ARG A 173 5.10 -13.57 -3.07
CA ARG A 173 4.82 -12.22 -3.58
C ARG A 173 3.37 -11.84 -3.26
N THR A 174 3.21 -10.67 -2.66
CA THR A 174 1.93 -10.10 -2.25
C THR A 174 1.54 -8.88 -3.07
N LEU A 175 2.51 -8.22 -3.73
CA LEU A 175 2.26 -7.05 -4.56
C LEU A 175 2.25 -7.40 -6.06
N PRO A 176 1.38 -6.74 -6.85
CA PRO A 176 1.46 -6.80 -8.30
C PRO A 176 2.79 -6.23 -8.81
N VAL A 177 3.21 -6.69 -10.00
CA VAL A 177 4.37 -6.15 -10.72
C VAL A 177 3.87 -5.53 -12.01
N LEU A 178 4.19 -4.25 -12.20
CA LEU A 178 3.90 -3.50 -13.41
C LEU A 178 5.18 -3.37 -14.23
N LEU A 179 5.23 -4.06 -15.37
CA LEU A 179 6.32 -3.99 -16.33
C LEU A 179 5.98 -2.94 -17.39
N LEU A 180 6.89 -2.02 -17.62
CA LEU A 180 6.76 -0.92 -18.58
C LEU A 180 7.82 -1.09 -19.64
N SER A 181 7.42 -1.03 -20.91
CA SER A 181 8.38 -0.88 -21.99
C SER A 181 8.75 0.61 -22.13
N PRO A 182 10.03 0.98 -22.25
CA PRO A 182 10.47 2.37 -22.34
C PRO A 182 9.99 3.11 -23.60
N ALA A 183 9.29 2.42 -24.51
CA ALA A 183 8.63 2.92 -25.71
C ALA A 183 9.22 4.24 -26.27
N VAL A 184 10.23 4.05 -27.13
CA VAL A 184 10.77 4.96 -28.15
C VAL A 184 9.94 6.25 -28.34
N GLY A 185 10.44 7.37 -27.81
CA GLY A 185 9.85 8.69 -28.00
C GLY A 185 9.76 9.57 -26.74
N GLY A 186 10.88 9.78 -26.04
CA GLY A 186 11.14 10.97 -25.20
C GLY A 186 10.36 11.17 -23.89
N ARG A 187 9.26 10.44 -23.60
CA ARG A 187 8.46 10.62 -22.36
C ARG A 187 8.39 9.42 -21.41
N GLY A 188 8.93 8.26 -21.80
CA GLY A 188 8.69 6.98 -21.12
C GLY A 188 9.09 6.87 -19.63
N GLN A 189 10.12 7.58 -19.18
CA GLN A 189 10.56 7.48 -17.77
C GLN A 189 9.76 8.39 -16.82
N ALA A 190 9.33 9.56 -17.29
CA ALA A 190 8.52 10.49 -16.49
C ALA A 190 7.13 9.90 -16.19
N ASP A 191 6.56 9.17 -17.15
CA ASP A 191 5.29 8.47 -16.98
C ASP A 191 5.42 7.31 -15.96
N ALA A 192 6.50 6.54 -16.03
CA ALA A 192 6.78 5.45 -15.09
C ALA A 192 6.92 5.93 -13.64
N GLN A 193 7.67 7.01 -13.41
CA GLN A 193 7.83 7.57 -12.07
C GLN A 193 6.51 8.16 -11.55
N THR A 194 5.72 8.81 -12.42
CA THR A 194 4.38 9.30 -12.07
C THR A 194 3.45 8.17 -11.62
N ILE A 195 3.48 7.02 -12.32
CA ILE A 195 2.72 5.82 -11.93
C ILE A 195 3.21 5.29 -10.58
N ALA A 196 4.53 5.17 -10.38
CA ALA A 196 5.10 4.70 -9.12
C ALA A 196 4.75 5.62 -7.93
N ASP A 197 4.73 6.93 -8.14
CA ASP A 197 4.35 7.91 -7.13
C ASP A 197 2.87 7.81 -6.75
N LYS A 198 1.98 7.58 -7.72
CA LYS A 198 0.54 7.35 -7.51
C LYS A 198 0.28 6.05 -6.74
N LEU A 199 0.93 4.96 -7.16
CA LEU A 199 0.79 3.65 -6.53
C LEU A 199 1.48 3.59 -5.16
N ALA A 200 2.52 4.40 -4.91
CA ALA A 200 3.14 4.57 -3.59
C ALA A 200 3.45 3.26 -2.83
N GLY A 201 3.86 2.21 -3.53
CA GLY A 201 4.18 0.90 -2.96
C GLY A 201 3.05 -0.14 -2.97
N PHE A 202 1.91 0.16 -3.61
CA PHE A 202 0.86 -0.83 -3.90
C PHE A 202 1.22 -1.76 -5.08
N ALA A 203 2.30 -1.49 -5.81
CA ALA A 203 2.86 -2.38 -6.82
C ALA A 203 4.35 -2.10 -7.02
N HIS A 204 5.09 -3.07 -7.54
CA HIS A 204 6.43 -2.85 -8.08
C HIS A 204 6.31 -2.25 -9.48
N VAL A 205 6.95 -1.10 -9.73
CA VAL A 205 6.93 -0.47 -11.06
C VAL A 205 8.31 -0.60 -11.69
N LEU A 206 8.41 -1.41 -12.74
CA LEU A 206 9.66 -1.80 -13.38
C LEU A 206 9.67 -1.36 -14.85
N VAL A 207 10.70 -0.64 -15.26
CA VAL A 207 10.92 -0.23 -16.65
C VAL A 207 11.92 -1.19 -17.28
N VAL A 208 11.46 -2.03 -18.21
CA VAL A 208 12.27 -3.08 -18.84
C VAL A 208 13.10 -2.49 -19.96
N MET A 209 14.38 -2.31 -19.72
CA MET A 209 15.31 -1.70 -20.67
C MET A 209 15.54 -2.61 -21.89
N PRO A 210 15.98 -2.05 -23.04
CA PRO A 210 16.10 -2.82 -24.28
C PRO A 210 16.98 -4.08 -24.18
N ASP A 211 18.05 -4.02 -23.38
CA ASP A 211 18.99 -5.11 -23.12
C ASP A 211 18.40 -6.26 -22.28
N ALA A 212 17.37 -5.99 -21.45
CA ALA A 212 16.66 -7.01 -20.67
C ALA A 212 15.42 -7.56 -21.39
N ARG A 213 14.91 -6.84 -22.40
CA ARG A 213 13.56 -7.04 -22.96
C ARG A 213 13.32 -8.44 -23.50
N ALA A 214 14.27 -9.00 -24.26
CA ALA A 214 14.12 -10.30 -24.90
C ALA A 214 13.94 -11.42 -23.87
N ALA A 215 14.79 -11.44 -22.83
CA ALA A 215 14.75 -12.44 -21.78
C ALA A 215 13.47 -12.35 -20.95
N VAL A 216 13.07 -11.13 -20.54
CA VAL A 216 11.83 -10.91 -19.79
C VAL A 216 10.61 -11.32 -20.63
N MET A 217 10.55 -10.93 -21.90
CA MET A 217 9.43 -11.27 -22.78
C MET A 217 9.31 -12.78 -23.02
N GLN A 218 10.43 -13.48 -23.26
CA GLN A 218 10.44 -14.93 -23.42
C GLN A 218 9.89 -15.62 -22.17
N PHE A 219 10.30 -15.15 -21.00
CA PHE A 219 9.82 -15.67 -19.72
C PHE A 219 8.30 -15.46 -19.55
N LEU A 220 7.79 -14.23 -19.77
CA LEU A 220 6.36 -13.94 -19.63
C LEU A 220 5.49 -14.83 -20.50
N ILE A 221 5.89 -15.07 -21.75
CA ILE A 221 5.15 -15.91 -22.68
C ILE A 221 5.13 -17.36 -22.18
N LYS A 222 6.29 -17.88 -21.75
CA LYS A 222 6.47 -19.29 -21.39
C LYS A 222 5.82 -19.64 -20.05
N GLU A 223 6.03 -18.81 -19.03
CA GLU A 223 5.66 -19.14 -17.65
C GLU A 223 4.36 -18.47 -17.19
N LEU A 224 4.01 -17.31 -17.74
CA LEU A 224 2.83 -16.55 -17.33
C LEU A 224 1.75 -16.45 -18.42
N GLY A 225 2.02 -16.90 -19.65
CA GLY A 225 1.09 -16.74 -20.78
C GLY A 225 0.82 -15.27 -21.15
N ALA A 226 1.70 -14.35 -20.76
CA ALA A 226 1.57 -12.91 -20.97
C ALA A 226 2.61 -12.37 -21.96
N ARG A 227 2.37 -11.18 -22.50
CA ARG A 227 3.32 -10.47 -23.38
C ARG A 227 3.79 -9.16 -22.74
N LEU A 228 5.01 -8.74 -23.07
CA LEU A 228 5.53 -7.42 -22.70
C LEU A 228 5.16 -6.39 -23.78
N ASP A 229 4.08 -5.66 -23.55
CA ASP A 229 3.64 -4.55 -24.42
C ASP A 229 4.09 -3.20 -23.85
N ALA A 230 3.34 -2.11 -24.07
CA ALA A 230 3.68 -0.81 -23.49
C ALA A 230 3.62 -0.88 -21.96
N MET A 231 2.62 -1.60 -21.45
CA MET A 231 2.45 -1.89 -20.04
C MET A 231 1.89 -3.31 -19.86
N THR A 232 2.48 -4.06 -18.94
CA THR A 232 2.02 -5.41 -18.56
C THR A 232 1.91 -5.50 -17.06
N LEU A 233 0.75 -5.94 -16.56
CA LEU A 233 0.48 -6.17 -15.15
C LEU A 233 0.51 -7.67 -14.86
N CYS A 234 1.40 -8.06 -13.95
CA CYS A 234 1.50 -9.42 -13.44
C CYS A 234 0.99 -9.47 -12.00
N TRP A 235 -0.12 -10.18 -11.77
CA TRP A 235 -0.71 -10.32 -10.44
C TRP A 235 0.11 -11.27 -9.55
N PRO A 236 0.04 -11.13 -8.22
CA PRO A 236 0.64 -12.09 -7.30
C PRO A 236 -0.08 -13.44 -7.39
N HIS A 237 0.64 -14.53 -7.08
CA HIS A 237 0.13 -15.91 -7.22
C HIS A 237 -1.20 -16.14 -6.48
N ALA A 238 -1.34 -15.62 -5.27
CA ALA A 238 -2.60 -15.75 -4.51
C ALA A 238 -3.81 -15.10 -5.22
N SER A 239 -3.59 -14.05 -6.02
CA SER A 239 -4.65 -13.42 -6.80
C SER A 239 -4.98 -14.20 -8.07
N THR A 240 -3.99 -14.82 -8.72
CA THR A 240 -4.24 -15.66 -9.90
C THR A 240 -5.00 -16.94 -9.54
N VAL A 241 -4.72 -17.54 -8.38
CA VAL A 241 -5.52 -18.65 -7.80
C VAL A 241 -6.99 -18.25 -7.57
N ARG A 242 -7.25 -16.95 -7.31
CA ARG A 242 -8.61 -16.40 -7.19
C ARG A 242 -9.21 -15.92 -8.52
N GLY A 243 -8.58 -16.26 -9.65
CA GLY A 243 -9.08 -15.97 -10.99
C GLY A 243 -8.62 -14.64 -11.59
N ALA A 244 -7.69 -13.91 -10.96
CA ALA A 244 -7.09 -12.74 -11.61
C ALA A 244 -6.20 -13.20 -12.78
N SER A 245 -6.35 -12.57 -13.94
CA SER A 245 -5.49 -12.83 -15.10
C SER A 245 -4.50 -11.68 -15.29
N ASP A 246 -3.28 -12.03 -15.68
CA ASP A 246 -2.29 -11.04 -16.11
C ASP A 246 -2.81 -10.25 -17.32
N MET A 247 -2.47 -8.96 -17.39
CA MET A 247 -3.03 -8.02 -18.37
C MET A 247 -1.92 -7.30 -19.11
N SER A 248 -2.16 -6.98 -20.39
CA SER A 248 -1.24 -6.20 -21.22
C SER A 248 -2.00 -5.14 -22.00
N TRP A 249 -1.40 -3.97 -22.16
CA TRP A 249 -1.97 -2.83 -22.87
C TRP A 249 -0.96 -2.24 -23.85
N ASP A 250 -1.46 -1.88 -25.03
CA ASP A 250 -0.68 -1.19 -26.06
C ASP A 250 -0.45 0.29 -25.74
N ILE A 251 0.37 0.94 -26.56
CA ILE A 251 0.75 2.34 -26.34
C ILE A 251 -0.43 3.31 -26.53
N ALA A 252 -1.41 2.98 -27.38
CA ALA A 252 -2.57 3.82 -27.64
C ALA A 252 -3.48 3.86 -26.41
N THR A 253 -3.70 2.70 -25.79
CA THR A 253 -4.49 2.55 -24.57
C THR A 253 -3.83 3.24 -23.40
N VAL A 254 -2.52 3.04 -23.20
CA VAL A 254 -1.77 3.65 -22.08
C VAL A 254 -1.74 5.19 -22.17
N LYS A 255 -1.72 5.75 -23.39
CA LYS A 255 -1.79 7.20 -23.63
C LYS A 255 -3.21 7.77 -23.55
N GLY A 256 -4.23 6.92 -23.43
CA GLY A 256 -5.62 7.35 -23.30
C GLY A 256 -5.83 8.22 -22.06
N ALA A 257 -6.65 9.27 -22.20
CA ALA A 257 -7.00 10.14 -21.09
C ALA A 257 -7.66 9.32 -19.97
N GLY A 258 -7.21 9.51 -18.72
CA GLY A 258 -7.75 8.81 -17.55
C GLY A 258 -7.24 7.38 -17.34
N PHE A 259 -6.44 6.81 -18.26
CA PHE A 259 -5.92 5.45 -18.10
C PHE A 259 -5.12 5.27 -16.81
N THR A 260 -4.24 6.23 -16.48
CA THR A 260 -3.43 6.17 -15.26
C THR A 260 -4.29 6.23 -13.99
N ASP A 261 -5.37 7.03 -13.98
CA ASP A 261 -6.26 7.14 -12.82
C ASP A 261 -7.11 5.88 -12.65
N PHE A 262 -7.53 5.28 -13.77
CA PHE A 262 -8.16 3.97 -13.80
C PHE A 262 -7.22 2.90 -13.23
N LEU A 263 -5.97 2.84 -13.69
CA LEU A 263 -4.97 1.88 -13.23
C LEU A 263 -4.69 2.01 -11.74
N GLU A 264 -4.47 3.24 -11.25
CA GLU A 264 -4.28 3.55 -9.84
C GLU A 264 -5.46 3.03 -9.00
N SER A 265 -6.68 3.41 -9.39
CA SER A 265 -7.89 3.00 -8.68
C SER A 265 -8.08 1.49 -8.68
N ALA A 266 -7.86 0.84 -9.82
CA ALA A 266 -8.03 -0.61 -9.97
C ALA A 266 -7.03 -1.39 -9.11
N LEU A 267 -5.75 -1.02 -9.16
CA LEU A 267 -4.70 -1.68 -8.38
C LEU A 267 -4.92 -1.48 -6.89
N ILE A 268 -5.18 -0.25 -6.44
CA ILE A 268 -5.39 0.01 -5.02
C ILE A 268 -6.66 -0.71 -4.52
N ARG A 269 -7.75 -0.72 -5.28
CA ARG A 269 -8.98 -1.44 -4.90
C ARG A 269 -8.83 -2.96 -4.90
N SER A 270 -7.98 -3.52 -5.77
CA SER A 270 -7.72 -4.97 -5.80
C SER A 270 -7.13 -5.50 -4.49
N THR A 271 -6.60 -4.61 -3.64
CA THR A 271 -6.08 -4.98 -2.33
C THR A 271 -7.17 -5.22 -1.28
N VAL A 272 -8.39 -4.76 -1.51
CA VAL A 272 -9.50 -4.86 -0.55
C VAL A 272 -9.77 -6.32 -0.20
N GLY A 273 -9.85 -6.62 1.09
CA GLY A 273 -10.15 -7.94 1.62
C GLY A 273 -10.87 -7.86 2.96
N THR A 274 -10.97 -9.01 3.63
CA THR A 274 -11.55 -9.09 4.97
C THR A 274 -10.56 -8.58 6.02
N GLN A 275 -11.07 -8.23 7.20
CA GLN A 275 -10.24 -7.88 8.34
C GLN A 275 -9.30 -9.02 8.73
N ASP A 276 -9.80 -10.26 8.68
CA ASP A 276 -9.04 -11.45 9.00
C ASP A 276 -7.92 -11.70 7.99
N ALA A 277 -8.17 -11.45 6.69
CA ALA A 277 -7.11 -11.53 5.68
C ALA A 277 -6.02 -10.45 5.90
N TRP A 278 -6.42 -9.26 6.35
CA TRP A 278 -5.49 -8.17 6.63
C TRP A 278 -4.62 -8.44 7.87
N LEU A 279 -5.22 -8.84 8.98
CA LEU A 279 -4.51 -9.17 10.23
C LEU A 279 -3.80 -10.53 10.15
N GLY A 280 -4.31 -11.46 9.34
CA GLY A 280 -3.82 -12.83 9.25
C GLY A 280 -3.80 -13.49 10.63
N PRO A 281 -2.71 -14.18 11.01
CA PRO A 281 -2.59 -14.84 12.32
C PRO A 281 -2.67 -13.88 13.52
N LEU A 282 -2.57 -12.56 13.29
CA LEU A 282 -2.67 -11.55 14.36
C LEU A 282 -4.12 -11.30 14.80
N GLY A 283 -5.12 -11.77 14.03
CA GLY A 283 -6.54 -11.58 14.37
C GLY A 283 -6.89 -12.11 15.75
N ASP A 284 -6.31 -13.26 16.14
CA ASP A 284 -6.53 -13.88 17.44
C ASP A 284 -6.05 -13.02 18.62
N ARG A 285 -5.13 -12.08 18.37
CA ARG A 285 -4.62 -11.15 19.40
C ARG A 285 -5.59 -9.98 19.66
N LEU A 286 -6.60 -9.76 18.82
CA LEU A 286 -7.63 -8.73 19.08
C LEU A 286 -8.71 -9.18 20.06
N LEU A 287 -8.85 -10.49 20.28
CA LEU A 287 -9.89 -11.08 21.12
C LEU A 287 -9.43 -11.37 22.56
N ARG A 288 -8.15 -11.12 22.85
CA ARG A 288 -7.53 -11.31 24.19
C ARG A 288 -7.33 -9.96 24.84
#